data_AF-A0A7V8DQE8-F1
#
_entry.id   AF-A0A7V8DQE8-F1
#
_cell.length_a   1.000
_cell.length_b   1.000
_cell.length_c   1.000
_cell.angle_alpha   90.00
_cell.angle_beta   90.00
_cell.angle_gamma   90.00
#
_symmetry.space_group_name_H-M   'P 1'
#
loop_
_entity.id
_entity.type
_entity.pdbx_description
1 polymer ?
#
loop_
_entity_poly.entity_id
_entity_poly.type
_entity_poly.pdbx_seq_one_letter_code
_entity_poly.pdbx_strand_id
1 'polypeptide(L)'
;MTVTTLCTLFFFLSCADGEIIDRVVASVNDTAITLSELREKHAAMRKSIPALTENEALQSMIHAQLLLEKARHMRIEGDTPDELIATYIDLKIRTSVVVQEDAILSYYRENREKLGGVEFRLVREEIEKYLTEQETTQLLKEHIQRLREVADIAVLF
;
A
#
# COMPACT_ATOMS: atom_id res chain seq x y z
N MET A 1 10.14 20.20 77.28
CA MET A 1 10.07 20.76 75.91
C MET A 1 11.13 20.07 75.07
N THR A 2 10.70 19.18 74.17
CA THR A 2 11.34 18.87 72.87
C THR A 2 10.61 17.68 72.25
N VAL A 3 9.68 17.98 71.33
CA VAL A 3 9.15 17.01 70.37
C VAL A 3 9.71 17.45 69.03
N THR A 4 10.68 16.70 68.50
CA THR A 4 11.17 16.89 67.12
C THR A 4 10.85 15.65 66.32
N THR A 5 9.80 15.85 65.53
CA THR A 5 9.13 14.96 64.59
C THR A 5 10.12 14.44 63.54
N LEU A 6 10.31 13.12 63.51
CA LEU A 6 10.96 12.40 62.43
C LEU A 6 9.98 12.28 61.26
N CYS A 7 9.89 13.33 60.44
CA CYS A 7 9.18 13.29 59.15
C CYS A 7 9.94 12.39 58.18
N THR A 8 9.62 11.10 58.25
CA THR A 8 9.93 10.10 57.23
C THR A 8 9.22 10.50 55.95
N LEU A 9 9.99 11.04 55.00
CA LEU A 9 9.56 11.33 53.64
C LEU A 9 9.25 9.98 52.95
N PHE A 10 8.02 9.51 53.09
CA PHE A 10 7.46 8.45 52.26
C PHE A 10 7.31 9.05 50.86
N PHE A 11 8.37 8.92 50.06
CA PHE A 11 8.34 9.17 48.62
C PHE A 11 7.33 8.19 48.02
N PHE A 12 6.10 8.64 47.84
CA PHE A 12 5.11 7.98 46.99
C PHE A 12 5.68 7.95 45.57
N LEU A 13 6.39 6.87 45.22
CA LEU A 13 6.57 6.49 43.83
C LEU A 13 5.19 6.08 43.31
N SER A 14 4.45 7.04 42.77
CA SER A 14 3.36 6.73 41.84
C SER A 14 3.99 6.10 40.61
N CYS A 15 3.84 4.80 40.46
CA CYS A 15 4.03 4.12 39.19
C CYS A 15 2.89 4.61 38.28
N ALA A 16 3.16 5.63 37.49
CA ALA A 16 2.24 6.04 36.44
C ALA A 16 2.34 5.01 35.31
N ASP A 17 1.49 3.98 35.36
CA ASP A 17 1.23 3.13 34.20
C ASP A 17 0.55 3.99 33.13
N GLY A 18 1.36 4.53 32.23
CA GLY A 18 0.87 5.20 31.03
C GLY A 18 0.41 4.16 30.02
N GLU A 19 -0.89 3.92 29.95
CA GLU A 19 -1.49 3.13 28.87
C GLU A 19 -1.38 3.91 27.56
N ILE A 20 -0.68 3.35 26.56
CA ILE A 20 -0.60 3.95 25.22
C ILE A 20 -1.87 3.57 24.47
N ILE A 21 -2.84 4.48 24.44
CA ILE A 21 -4.04 4.35 23.62
C ILE A 21 -3.72 4.87 22.22
N ASP A 22 -3.50 3.96 21.27
CA ASP A 22 -3.34 4.34 19.86
C ASP A 22 -4.71 4.51 19.18
N ARG A 23 -4.86 5.59 18.42
CA ARG A 23 -6.14 5.94 17.78
C ARG A 23 -6.31 5.12 16.51
N VAL A 24 -7.47 4.50 16.32
CA VAL A 24 -7.87 3.88 15.05
C VAL A 24 -8.31 4.97 14.06
N VAL A 25 -7.74 4.98 12.86
CA VAL A 25 -8.05 5.94 11.78
C VAL A 25 -8.89 5.32 10.66
N ALA A 26 -8.81 4.01 10.49
CA ALA A 26 -9.68 3.27 9.59
C ALA A 26 -9.80 1.80 10.03
N SER A 27 -10.81 1.09 9.52
CA SER A 27 -10.91 -0.37 9.57
C SER A 27 -11.20 -0.92 8.19
N VAL A 28 -10.63 -2.08 7.90
CA VAL A 28 -10.86 -2.86 6.68
C VAL A 28 -11.18 -4.28 7.12
N ASN A 29 -12.45 -4.66 6.99
CA ASN A 29 -13.03 -5.86 7.60
C ASN A 29 -12.67 -5.90 9.11
N ASP A 30 -12.09 -7.00 9.58
CA ASP A 30 -11.71 -7.16 10.99
C ASP A 30 -10.33 -6.57 11.34
N THR A 31 -9.70 -5.83 10.41
CA THR A 31 -8.37 -5.24 10.63
C THR A 31 -8.47 -3.73 10.84
N ALA A 32 -8.04 -3.26 12.01
CA ALA A 32 -7.90 -1.83 12.30
C ALA A 32 -6.56 -1.30 11.76
N ILE A 33 -6.57 -0.07 11.25
CA ILE A 33 -5.40 0.72 10.90
C ILE A 33 -5.25 1.82 11.94
N THR A 34 -4.09 1.90 12.59
CA THR A 34 -3.85 2.90 13.64
C THR A 34 -3.20 4.18 13.11
N LEU A 35 -3.28 5.25 13.91
CA LEU A 35 -2.67 6.54 13.59
C LEU A 35 -1.15 6.44 13.54
N SER A 36 -0.54 5.65 14.42
CA SER A 36 0.91 5.44 14.44
C SER A 36 1.38 4.73 13.17
N GLU A 37 0.67 3.66 12.76
CA GLU A 37 0.95 2.94 11.51
C GLU A 37 0.82 3.85 10.29
N LEU A 38 -0.24 4.66 10.23
CA LEU A 38 -0.44 5.63 9.14
C LEU A 38 0.71 6.62 9.05
N ARG A 39 1.13 7.19 10.19
CA ARG A 39 2.24 8.16 10.23
C ARG A 39 3.56 7.54 9.84
N GLU A 40 3.85 6.33 10.31
CA GLU A 40 5.06 5.60 9.94
C GLU A 40 5.08 5.32 8.43
N LYS A 41 3.98 4.81 7.88
CA LYS A 41 3.87 4.54 6.44
C LYS A 41 3.98 5.81 5.62
N HIS A 42 3.30 6.90 6.02
CA HIS A 42 3.38 8.19 5.35
C HIS A 42 4.80 8.76 5.38
N ALA A 43 5.48 8.73 6.52
CA ALA A 43 6.86 9.18 6.66
C ALA A 43 7.83 8.37 5.79
N ALA A 44 7.63 7.05 5.71
CA ALA A 44 8.42 6.18 4.83
C ALA A 44 8.21 6.54 3.35
N MET A 45 6.96 6.67 2.90
CA MET A 45 6.64 6.97 1.50
C MET A 45 7.08 8.38 1.08
N ARG A 46 7.07 9.35 2.01
CA ARG A 46 7.49 10.73 1.73
C ARG A 46 8.97 10.87 1.39
N LYS A 47 9.81 9.90 1.80
CA LYS A 47 11.23 9.85 1.41
C LYS A 47 11.40 9.71 -0.11
N SER A 48 10.48 8.98 -0.77
CA SER A 48 10.45 8.80 -2.22
C SER A 48 9.51 9.78 -2.94
N ILE A 49 8.43 10.21 -2.30
CA ILE A 49 7.38 11.05 -2.89
C ILE A 49 7.08 12.23 -1.95
N PRO A 50 7.83 13.34 -2.04
CA PRO A 50 7.76 14.44 -1.07
C PRO A 50 6.39 15.12 -0.92
N ALA A 51 5.57 15.06 -1.98
CA ALA A 51 4.25 15.69 -2.07
C ALA A 51 3.09 14.76 -1.67
N LEU A 52 3.36 13.54 -1.21
CA LEU A 52 2.32 12.58 -0.81
C LEU A 52 1.56 13.07 0.43
N THR A 53 0.24 13.00 0.38
CA THR A 53 -0.66 13.34 1.48
C THR A 53 -0.91 12.15 2.43
N GLU A 54 -1.32 12.43 3.67
CA GLU A 54 -1.70 11.37 4.62
C GLU A 54 -2.89 10.54 4.11
N ASN A 55 -3.86 11.18 3.44
CA ASN A 55 -5.00 10.47 2.87
C ASN A 55 -4.57 9.49 1.77
N GLU A 56 -3.63 9.87 0.89
CA GLU A 56 -3.08 8.95 -0.12
C GLU A 56 -2.33 7.77 0.51
N ALA A 57 -1.57 8.02 1.59
CA ALA A 57 -0.94 6.95 2.35
C ALA A 57 -1.99 6.01 2.99
N LEU A 58 -3.06 6.54 3.58
CA LEU A 58 -4.14 5.73 4.13
C LEU A 58 -4.84 4.90 3.05
N GLN A 59 -5.18 5.50 1.90
CA GLN A 59 -5.79 4.75 0.79
C GLN A 59 -4.86 3.62 0.32
N SER A 60 -3.55 3.87 0.25
CA SER A 60 -2.56 2.84 -0.06
C SER A 60 -2.58 1.69 0.96
N MET A 61 -2.67 1.99 2.26
CA MET A 61 -2.79 0.97 3.31
C MET A 61 -4.08 0.15 3.19
N ILE A 62 -5.21 0.81 2.91
CA ILE A 62 -6.50 0.12 2.67
C ILE A 62 -6.38 -0.82 1.47
N HIS A 63 -5.81 -0.35 0.35
CA HIS A 63 -5.61 -1.17 -0.84
C HIS A 63 -4.69 -2.36 -0.57
N ALA A 64 -3.58 -2.14 0.14
CA ALA A 64 -2.67 -3.20 0.53
C ALA A 64 -3.38 -4.26 1.39
N GLN A 65 -4.20 -3.85 2.36
CA GLN A 65 -4.94 -4.77 3.22
C GLN A 65 -5.93 -5.63 2.42
N LEU A 66 -6.67 -5.04 1.49
CA LEU A 66 -7.60 -5.77 0.63
C LEU A 66 -6.89 -6.82 -0.23
N LEU A 67 -5.75 -6.47 -0.83
CA LEU A 67 -4.96 -7.38 -1.65
C LEU A 67 -4.35 -8.49 -0.80
N LEU A 68 -3.82 -8.16 0.37
CA LEU A 68 -3.20 -9.10 1.30
C LEU A 68 -4.20 -10.15 1.78
N GLU A 69 -5.43 -9.75 2.09
CA GLU A 69 -6.49 -10.69 2.47
C GLU A 69 -6.79 -11.68 1.34
N LYS A 70 -6.89 -11.21 0.08
CA LYS A 70 -7.12 -12.09 -1.07
C LYS A 70 -5.93 -13.00 -1.35
N ALA A 71 -4.71 -12.50 -1.21
CA ALA A 71 -3.50 -13.31 -1.31
C ALA A 71 -3.50 -14.46 -0.29
N ARG A 72 -3.83 -14.16 0.97
CA ARG A 72 -3.94 -15.15 2.05
C ARG A 72 -5.06 -16.15 1.81
N HIS A 73 -6.22 -15.70 1.32
CA HIS A 73 -7.33 -16.59 0.97
C HIS A 73 -6.93 -17.60 -0.11
N MET A 74 -6.07 -17.19 -1.05
CA MET A 74 -5.52 -18.06 -2.08
C MET A 74 -4.36 -18.96 -1.61
N ARG A 75 -3.95 -18.85 -0.34
CA ARG A 75 -2.80 -19.57 0.23
C ARG A 75 -1.50 -19.30 -0.54
N ILE A 76 -1.33 -18.05 -1.00
CA ILE A 76 -0.05 -17.61 -1.54
C ILE A 76 0.96 -17.54 -0.37
N GLU A 77 2.15 -18.07 -0.60
CA GLU A 77 3.27 -18.06 0.36
C GLU A 77 4.23 -16.92 0.03
N GLY A 78 4.88 -16.36 1.05
CA GLY A 78 5.81 -15.24 0.95
C GLY A 78 6.31 -14.83 2.32
N ASP A 79 7.51 -14.24 2.38
CA ASP A 79 8.16 -13.89 3.65
C ASP A 79 7.65 -12.55 4.18
N THR A 80 7.18 -11.68 3.29
CA THR A 80 6.67 -10.35 3.63
C THR A 80 5.27 -10.08 3.04
N PRO A 81 4.48 -9.17 3.65
CA PRO A 81 3.20 -8.75 3.07
C PRO A 81 3.32 -8.21 1.64
N ASP A 82 4.40 -7.47 1.35
CA ASP A 82 4.63 -6.89 0.02
C ASP A 82 4.91 -7.99 -1.03
N GLU A 83 5.64 -9.05 -0.68
CA GLU A 83 5.87 -10.21 -1.56
C GLU A 83 4.58 -11.00 -1.82
N LEU A 84 3.74 -11.17 -0.79
CA LEU A 84 2.43 -11.82 -0.94
C LEU A 84 1.54 -11.04 -1.92
N ILE A 85 1.50 -9.72 -1.78
CA ILE A 85 0.73 -8.83 -2.67
C ILE A 85 1.30 -8.88 -4.09
N ALA A 86 2.62 -8.79 -4.26
CA ALA A 86 3.26 -8.85 -5.58
C ALA A 86 2.94 -10.17 -6.29
N THR A 87 3.09 -11.29 -5.60
CA THR A 87 2.79 -12.62 -6.13
C THR A 87 1.31 -12.77 -6.49
N TYR A 88 0.41 -12.22 -5.66
CA TYR A 88 -1.02 -12.18 -5.95
C TYR A 88 -1.32 -11.40 -7.24
N ILE A 89 -0.75 -10.20 -7.38
CA ILE A 89 -0.93 -9.36 -8.58
C ILE A 89 -0.42 -10.10 -9.81
N ASP A 90 0.75 -10.72 -9.74
CA ASP A 90 1.31 -11.45 -10.87
C ASP A 90 0.40 -12.62 -11.27
N LEU A 91 -0.02 -13.45 -10.31
CA LEU A 91 -0.83 -14.64 -10.59
C LEU A 91 -2.26 -14.32 -11.02
N LYS A 92 -2.89 -13.27 -10.46
CA LYS A 92 -4.30 -12.97 -10.72
C LYS A 92 -4.54 -11.90 -11.76
N ILE A 93 -3.65 -10.93 -11.87
CA ILE A 93 -3.84 -9.77 -12.73
C ILE A 93 -2.93 -9.90 -13.95
N ARG A 94 -1.62 -9.99 -13.75
CA ARG A 94 -0.63 -9.95 -14.84
C ARG A 94 -0.77 -11.12 -15.81
N THR A 95 -1.10 -12.32 -15.33
CA THR A 95 -1.36 -13.51 -16.18
C THR A 95 -2.54 -13.32 -17.15
N SER A 96 -3.46 -12.39 -16.88
CA SER A 96 -4.61 -12.11 -17.74
C SER A 96 -4.29 -11.07 -18.83
N VAL A 97 -3.13 -10.43 -18.76
CA VAL A 97 -2.71 -9.39 -19.70
C VAL A 97 -1.96 -10.03 -20.86
N VAL A 98 -2.48 -9.84 -22.08
CA VAL A 98 -1.83 -10.28 -23.31
C VAL A 98 -1.79 -9.11 -24.29
N VAL A 99 -0.59 -8.61 -24.58
CA VAL A 99 -0.38 -7.55 -25.55
C VAL A 99 -0.22 -8.15 -26.94
N GLN A 100 -1.14 -7.84 -27.84
CA GLN A 100 -1.09 -8.31 -29.23
C GLN A 100 -0.07 -7.50 -30.04
N GLU A 101 0.56 -8.14 -31.03
CA GLU A 101 1.54 -7.49 -31.92
C GLU A 101 0.98 -6.22 -32.58
N ASP A 102 -0.29 -6.26 -33.00
CA ASP A 102 -0.98 -5.13 -33.62
C ASP A 102 -1.05 -3.91 -32.70
N ALA A 103 -1.21 -4.12 -31.38
CA ALA A 103 -1.22 -3.05 -30.39
C ALA A 103 0.17 -2.42 -30.24
N ILE A 104 1.24 -3.23 -30.22
CA ILE A 104 2.63 -2.76 -30.15
C ILE A 104 2.96 -1.91 -31.39
N LEU A 105 2.60 -2.40 -32.59
CA LEU A 105 2.81 -1.71 -33.84
C LEU A 105 2.03 -0.38 -33.91
N SER A 106 0.79 -0.37 -33.43
CA SER A 106 -0.04 0.83 -33.40
C SER A 106 0.56 1.88 -32.47
N TYR A 107 0.93 1.49 -31.25
CA TYR A 107 1.58 2.37 -30.29
C TYR A 107 2.89 2.97 -30.84
N TYR A 108 3.73 2.14 -31.48
CA TYR A 108 4.98 2.62 -32.10
C TYR A 108 4.72 3.66 -33.19
N ARG A 109 3.75 3.42 -34.09
CA ARG A 109 3.42 4.34 -35.18
C ARG A 109 2.90 5.67 -34.65
N GLU A 110 2.04 5.63 -33.64
CA GLU A 110 1.43 6.81 -33.02
C GLU A 110 2.43 7.63 -32.20
N ASN A 111 3.50 7.02 -31.70
CA ASN A 111 4.48 7.67 -30.83
C ASN A 111 5.90 7.75 -31.42
N ARG A 112 6.05 7.50 -32.73
CA ARG A 112 7.37 7.42 -33.39
C ARG A 112 8.25 8.65 -33.16
N GLU A 113 7.67 9.83 -33.19
CA GLU A 113 8.39 11.10 -32.95
C GLU A 113 8.90 11.18 -31.51
N LYS A 114 8.09 10.77 -30.53
CA LYS A 114 8.47 10.74 -29.10
C LYS A 114 9.54 9.69 -28.82
N LEU A 115 9.57 8.62 -29.60
CA LEU A 115 10.58 7.57 -29.54
C LEU A 115 11.87 7.94 -30.29
N GLY A 116 12.01 9.18 -30.75
CA GLY A 116 13.22 9.67 -31.41
C GLY A 116 13.49 9.04 -32.78
N GLY A 117 12.47 8.46 -33.41
CA GLY A 117 12.60 7.81 -34.72
C GLY A 117 13.41 6.50 -34.71
N VAL A 118 13.69 5.95 -33.52
CA VAL A 118 14.40 4.65 -33.36
C VAL A 118 13.62 3.54 -34.07
N GLU A 119 14.35 2.59 -34.66
CA GLU A 119 13.72 1.47 -35.37
C GLU A 119 12.86 0.60 -34.46
N PHE A 120 11.70 0.17 -34.97
CA PHE A 120 10.74 -0.66 -34.23
C PHE A 120 11.38 -1.87 -33.54
N ARG A 121 12.31 -2.56 -34.22
CA ARG A 121 12.96 -3.76 -33.68
C ARG A 121 13.75 -3.50 -32.39
N LEU A 122 14.23 -2.28 -32.20
CA LEU A 122 15.03 -1.89 -31.03
C LEU A 122 14.18 -1.42 -29.85
N VAL A 123 12.88 -1.14 -30.08
CA VAL A 123 11.97 -0.62 -29.05
C VAL A 123 10.76 -1.53 -28.82
N ARG A 124 10.65 -2.64 -29.57
CA ARG A 124 9.50 -3.54 -29.55
C ARG A 124 9.27 -4.09 -28.14
N GLU A 125 10.32 -4.60 -27.50
CA GLU A 125 10.24 -5.22 -26.17
C GLU A 125 9.89 -4.20 -25.09
N GLU A 126 10.43 -2.98 -25.18
CA GLU A 126 10.13 -1.88 -24.26
C GLU A 126 8.68 -1.41 -24.40
N ILE A 127 8.17 -1.33 -25.63
CA ILE A 127 6.77 -1.00 -25.89
C ILE A 127 5.86 -2.10 -25.35
N GLU A 128 6.17 -3.37 -25.62
CA GLU A 128 5.40 -4.51 -25.11
C GLU A 128 5.35 -4.50 -23.58
N LYS A 129 6.50 -4.29 -22.93
CA LYS A 129 6.61 -4.17 -21.47
C LYS A 129 5.79 -2.98 -20.95
N TYR A 130 5.88 -1.82 -21.60
CA TYR A 130 5.12 -0.63 -21.21
C TYR A 130 3.61 -0.86 -21.30
N LEU A 131 3.13 -1.41 -22.42
CA LEU A 131 1.71 -1.71 -22.62
C LEU A 131 1.22 -2.76 -21.63
N THR A 132 2.04 -3.78 -21.35
CA THR A 132 1.72 -4.80 -20.35
C THR A 132 1.56 -4.17 -18.97
N GLU A 133 2.48 -3.28 -18.56
CA GLU A 133 2.42 -2.62 -17.26
C GLU A 133 1.24 -1.64 -17.16
N GLN A 134 0.94 -0.93 -18.25
CA GLN A 134 -0.21 -0.04 -18.34
C GLN A 134 -1.53 -0.81 -18.14
N GLU A 135 -1.70 -1.90 -18.87
CA GLU A 135 -2.90 -2.74 -18.78
C GLU A 135 -3.00 -3.43 -17.41
N THR A 136 -1.88 -3.94 -16.88
CA THR A 136 -1.82 -4.52 -15.53
C THR A 136 -2.26 -3.51 -14.49
N THR A 137 -1.78 -2.26 -14.59
CA THR A 137 -2.16 -1.17 -13.68
C THR A 137 -3.65 -0.86 -13.77
N GLN A 138 -4.22 -0.85 -14.97
CA GLN A 138 -5.64 -0.59 -15.17
C GLN A 138 -6.50 -1.70 -14.55
N LEU A 139 -6.20 -2.97 -14.87
CA LEU A 139 -6.90 -4.11 -14.30
C LEU A 139 -6.76 -4.20 -12.78
N LEU A 140 -5.59 -3.83 -12.23
CA LEU A 140 -5.38 -3.78 -10.79
C LEU A 140 -6.28 -2.73 -10.13
N LYS A 141 -6.41 -1.54 -10.71
CA LYS A 141 -7.32 -0.49 -10.19
C LYS A 141 -8.77 -0.97 -10.17
N GLU A 142 -9.22 -1.57 -11.26
CA GLU A 142 -10.58 -2.13 -11.35
C GLU A 142 -10.79 -3.27 -10.36
N HIS A 143 -9.78 -4.12 -10.19
CA HIS A 143 -9.82 -5.22 -9.23
C HIS A 143 -9.93 -4.70 -7.80
N ILE A 144 -9.10 -3.74 -7.39
CA ILE A 144 -9.16 -3.09 -6.08
C ILE A 144 -10.54 -2.46 -5.88
N GLN A 145 -11.08 -1.78 -6.89
CA GLN A 145 -12.40 -1.18 -6.80
C GLN A 145 -13.49 -2.22 -6.50
N ARG A 146 -13.48 -3.37 -7.19
CA ARG A 146 -14.39 -4.50 -6.89
C ARG A 146 -14.19 -5.05 -5.48
N LEU A 147 -12.95 -5.11 -4.98
CA LEU A 147 -12.69 -5.53 -3.60
C LEU A 147 -13.27 -4.55 -2.59
N ARG A 148 -13.20 -3.24 -2.87
CA ARG A 148 -13.75 -2.20 -2.00
C ARG A 148 -15.28 -2.26 -1.93
N GLU A 149 -15.96 -2.64 -3.01
CA GLU A 149 -17.42 -2.74 -3.06
C GLU A 149 -17.98 -3.83 -2.13
N VAL A 150 -17.19 -4.85 -1.83
CA VAL A 150 -17.62 -6.00 -1.01
C VAL A 150 -17.00 -6.02 0.38
N ALA A 151 -16.00 -5.18 0.64
CA ALA A 151 -15.33 -5.10 1.93
C ALA A 151 -16.04 -4.12 2.87
N ASP A 152 -16.00 -4.40 4.17
CA ASP A 152 -16.43 -3.45 5.19
C ASP A 152 -15.29 -2.45 5.45
N ILE A 153 -15.44 -1.22 4.99
CA ILE A 153 -14.43 -0.18 5.13
C ILE A 153 -15.03 1.01 5.86
N ALA A 154 -14.50 1.30 7.06
CA ALA A 154 -14.86 2.49 7.81
C ALA A 154 -13.63 3.40 7.95
N VAL A 155 -13.78 4.68 7.59
CA VAL A 155 -12.75 5.70 7.79
C VAL A 155 -13.21 6.62 8.92
N LEU A 156 -12.40 6.74 9.97
CA LEU A 156 -12.80 7.26 11.30
C LEU A 156 -12.09 8.58 11.67
N PHE A 157 -11.93 9.47 10.69
CA PHE A 157 -11.28 10.77 10.88
C PHE A 157 -12.09 11.74 11.74
#